data_AF-A0A7C8P5Q5-F1
#
_entry.id   AF-A0A7C8P5Q5-F1
#
_cell.length_a   1.000
_cell.length_b   1.000
_cell.length_c   1.000
_cell.angle_alpha   90.00
_cell.angle_beta   90.00
_cell.angle_gamma   90.00
#
_symmetry.space_group_name_H-M   'P 1'
#
loop_
_entity.id
_entity.type
_entity.pdbx_description
1 polymer ?
#
loop_
_entity_poly.entity_id
_entity_poly.type
_entity_poly.pdbx_seq_one_letter_code
_entity_poly.pdbx_strand_id
1 'polypeptide(L)'
;MMHPKKITNLQITIDIINFTTKKLISPFSSDIGIRNLAYIKLPSHDKMPPKKAVDKKEVPKAKGDEAVEMILDYLQKQNRPYSATDISANLHNAVTKANAVKLLKELSDNGDLVVCISGKQMVYHTPQDPDDFASPEEIAAMKTLVEVMKERTSTLKAELKSLQVTLQNLRSMPTADDLKSEVGTLQREVTDLRSRLEPLRSGDVKPISAEEKQKVQMEAKKMQGLWIARKRWSKEFFEAVADGLGGDVNLKDLKVSYTHPFIV
;
A
#
# COMPACT_ATOMS: atom_id res chain seq x y z
N MET A 1 -33.43 -26.40 -24.57
CA MET A 1 -34.23 -25.26 -25.07
C MET A 1 -34.36 -24.24 -23.93
N MET A 2 -33.53 -23.20 -23.92
CA MET A 2 -33.58 -22.16 -22.88
C MET A 2 -34.59 -21.07 -23.28
N HIS A 3 -35.42 -20.66 -22.31
CA HIS A 3 -36.58 -19.79 -22.52
C HIS A 3 -36.24 -18.41 -23.12
N PRO A 4 -37.08 -17.90 -24.05
CA PRO A 4 -36.84 -16.66 -24.80
C PRO A 4 -36.89 -15.37 -23.96
N LYS A 5 -37.36 -15.40 -22.70
CA LYS A 5 -37.51 -14.22 -21.85
C LYS A 5 -36.22 -13.75 -21.16
N LYS A 6 -35.17 -14.57 -21.11
CA LYS A 6 -33.88 -14.19 -20.49
C LYS A 6 -32.92 -13.49 -21.46
N ILE A 7 -33.07 -13.72 -22.76
CA ILE A 7 -32.20 -13.16 -23.81
C ILE A 7 -32.49 -11.67 -24.02
N THR A 8 -33.76 -11.27 -23.89
CA THR A 8 -34.18 -9.88 -24.06
C THR A 8 -33.66 -8.96 -22.95
N ASN A 9 -33.50 -9.47 -21.72
CA ASN A 9 -33.05 -8.66 -20.57
C ASN A 9 -31.53 -8.40 -20.61
N LEU A 10 -30.73 -9.34 -21.14
CA LEU A 10 -29.29 -9.12 -21.35
C LEU A 10 -29.03 -8.09 -22.45
N GLN A 11 -29.80 -8.14 -23.55
CA GLN A 11 -29.60 -7.23 -24.68
C GLN A 11 -29.92 -5.76 -24.30
N ILE A 12 -31.00 -5.54 -23.55
CA ILE A 12 -31.37 -4.21 -23.04
C ILE A 12 -30.28 -3.64 -22.11
N THR A 13 -29.65 -4.50 -21.30
CA THR A 13 -28.58 -4.07 -20.38
C THR A 13 -27.30 -3.67 -21.14
N ILE A 14 -26.94 -4.41 -22.18
CA ILE A 14 -25.79 -4.10 -23.04
C ILE A 14 -26.00 -2.78 -23.80
N ASP A 15 -27.23 -2.52 -24.26
CA ASP A 15 -27.55 -1.30 -25.00
C ASP A 15 -27.52 -0.04 -24.11
N ILE A 16 -27.90 -0.15 -22.83
CA ILE A 16 -27.81 0.95 -21.85
C ILE A 16 -26.34 1.30 -21.53
N ILE A 17 -25.47 0.29 -21.41
CA ILE A 17 -24.03 0.47 -21.17
C ILE A 17 -23.34 1.09 -22.39
N ASN A 18 -23.73 0.69 -23.60
CA ASN A 18 -23.18 1.23 -24.84
C ASN A 18 -23.66 2.67 -25.12
N PHE A 19 -24.87 3.04 -24.68
CA PHE A 19 -25.39 4.40 -24.80
C PHE A 19 -24.70 5.38 -23.84
N THR A 20 -24.38 4.94 -22.61
CA THR A 20 -23.68 5.77 -21.61
C THR A 20 -22.21 5.97 -21.95
N THR A 21 -21.54 4.96 -22.51
CA THR A 21 -20.12 5.05 -22.92
C THR A 21 -19.89 5.90 -24.17
N LYS A 22 -20.83 5.93 -25.13
CA LYS A 22 -20.73 6.81 -26.31
C LYS A 22 -20.97 8.30 -26.02
N LYS A 23 -21.68 8.65 -24.94
CA LYS A 23 -21.99 10.05 -24.62
C LYS A 23 -20.89 10.77 -23.84
N LEU A 24 -19.90 10.05 -23.33
CA LEU A 24 -18.80 10.58 -22.51
C LEU A 24 -17.46 10.70 -23.24
N ILE A 25 -17.37 10.32 -24.52
CA ILE A 25 -16.11 10.30 -25.26
C ILE A 25 -16.21 11.15 -26.54
N SER A 26 -15.65 12.37 -26.41
CA SER A 26 -15.17 13.33 -27.43
C SER A 26 -16.10 14.50 -27.84
N PRO A 27 -15.56 15.71 -28.17
CA PRO A 27 -14.14 16.03 -28.45
C PRO A 27 -13.56 17.19 -27.60
N PHE A 28 -12.45 16.94 -26.92
CA PHE A 28 -11.48 17.98 -26.55
C PHE A 28 -10.12 17.46 -27.01
N SER A 29 -9.94 17.36 -28.34
CA SER A 29 -9.19 18.33 -29.14
C SER A 29 -7.84 18.68 -28.51
N SER A 30 -6.82 17.99 -29.02
CA SER A 30 -5.61 18.60 -29.59
C SER A 30 -5.14 19.89 -28.94
N ASP A 31 -4.29 19.78 -27.94
CA ASP A 31 -3.05 20.54 -27.81
C ASP A 31 -2.52 20.32 -26.40
N ILE A 32 -1.38 19.66 -26.31
CA ILE A 32 -0.28 19.88 -25.37
C ILE A 32 0.67 18.73 -25.68
N GLY A 33 1.65 19.02 -26.53
CA GLY A 33 2.81 18.16 -26.69
C GLY A 33 3.57 18.09 -25.38
N ILE A 34 3.35 17.04 -24.59
CA ILE A 34 4.27 16.69 -23.50
C ILE A 34 5.33 15.76 -24.07
N ARG A 35 6.46 16.40 -24.36
CA ARG A 35 7.74 15.79 -24.65
C ARG A 35 8.09 14.76 -23.59
N ASN A 36 8.75 13.69 -24.03
CA ASN A 36 9.60 12.79 -23.25
C ASN A 36 10.13 13.46 -21.97
N LEU A 37 9.60 13.06 -20.81
CA LEU A 37 10.26 13.28 -19.53
C LEU A 37 10.50 11.92 -18.89
N ALA A 38 11.79 11.58 -18.91
CA ALA A 38 12.37 10.44 -18.23
C ALA A 38 11.91 10.37 -16.77
N TYR A 39 11.60 9.13 -16.35
CA TYR A 39 11.80 8.60 -15.01
C TYR A 39 12.31 9.59 -13.95
N ILE A 40 11.38 10.10 -13.13
CA ILE A 40 11.73 10.53 -11.76
C ILE A 40 11.23 9.43 -10.83
N LYS A 41 12.16 8.55 -10.47
CA LYS A 41 11.98 7.51 -9.47
C LYS A 41 11.89 8.20 -8.09
N LEU A 42 10.68 8.36 -7.57
CA LEU A 42 10.49 8.80 -6.18
C LEU A 42 10.96 7.68 -5.24
N PRO A 43 11.84 7.96 -4.27
CA PRO A 43 12.40 6.95 -3.39
C PRO A 43 11.34 6.38 -2.44
N SER A 44 11.36 5.05 -2.33
CA SER A 44 10.55 4.24 -1.43
C SER A 44 10.73 4.66 0.03
N HIS A 45 9.64 4.62 0.78
CA HIS A 45 9.58 4.95 2.20
C HIS A 45 10.34 3.89 3.02
N ASP A 46 11.64 4.10 3.24
CA ASP A 46 12.44 3.26 4.13
C ASP A 46 12.15 3.58 5.60
N LYS A 47 12.13 2.51 6.41
CA LYS A 47 11.84 2.51 7.84
C LYS A 47 12.88 3.34 8.60
N MET A 48 12.40 4.12 9.57
CA MET A 48 13.19 5.03 10.40
C MET A 48 14.24 4.28 11.24
N PRO A 49 15.56 4.57 11.11
CA PRO A 49 16.59 4.01 11.96
C PRO A 49 16.61 4.67 13.35
N PRO A 50 17.20 4.03 14.38
CA PRO A 50 17.20 4.56 15.75
C PRO A 50 18.02 5.85 15.84
N LYS A 51 17.53 6.79 16.67
CA LYS A 51 18.11 8.14 16.88
C LYS A 51 19.60 8.08 17.21
N LYS A 52 20.45 8.47 16.26
CA LYS A 52 21.86 8.82 16.50
C LYS A 52 21.94 10.22 17.13
N ALA A 53 22.90 10.39 18.03
CA ALA A 53 23.21 11.66 18.70
C ALA A 53 23.50 12.77 17.67
N VAL A 54 23.04 13.98 17.99
CA VAL A 54 23.18 15.17 17.14
C VAL A 54 24.64 15.63 17.15
N ASP A 55 25.39 15.31 16.09
CA ASP A 55 26.64 16.00 15.79
C ASP A 55 26.34 17.47 15.49
N LYS A 56 26.84 18.37 16.35
CA LYS A 56 26.81 19.81 16.12
C LYS A 56 27.66 20.12 14.88
N LYS A 57 27.02 20.31 13.72
CA LYS A 57 27.66 21.00 12.60
C LYS A 57 27.98 22.42 13.04
N GLU A 58 29.25 22.76 13.21
CA GLU A 58 29.67 24.14 13.44
C GLU A 58 29.31 24.97 12.20
N VAL A 59 28.42 25.94 12.37
CA VAL A 59 28.09 26.92 11.33
C VAL A 59 29.32 27.79 11.11
N PRO A 60 29.75 28.05 9.86
CA PRO A 60 30.87 28.94 9.58
C PRO A 60 30.63 30.31 10.24
N LYS A 61 31.63 30.79 10.97
CA LYS A 61 31.56 32.06 11.70
C LYS A 61 31.65 33.21 10.69
N ALA A 62 30.56 33.95 10.52
CA ALA A 62 30.53 35.15 9.69
C ALA A 62 31.46 36.21 10.29
N LYS A 63 32.22 36.91 9.44
CA LYS A 63 33.20 37.93 9.85
C LYS A 63 32.86 39.27 9.20
N GLY A 64 33.08 40.36 9.94
CA GLY A 64 32.95 41.73 9.42
C GLY A 64 31.57 42.00 8.83
N ASP A 65 31.56 42.55 7.62
CA ASP A 65 30.36 43.03 6.91
C ASP A 65 29.31 41.93 6.68
N GLU A 66 29.74 40.68 6.47
CA GLU A 66 28.83 39.53 6.32
C GLU A 66 28.01 39.28 7.60
N ALA A 67 28.61 39.51 8.77
CA ALA A 67 27.92 39.36 10.05
C ALA A 67 26.91 40.50 10.28
N VAL A 68 27.21 41.70 9.77
CA VAL A 68 26.33 42.87 9.85
C VAL A 68 25.09 42.65 8.98
N GLU A 69 25.30 42.26 7.72
CA GLU A 69 24.22 41.97 6.76
C GLU A 69 23.30 40.86 7.29
N MET A 70 23.88 39.78 7.84
CA MET A 70 23.10 38.68 8.42
C MET A 70 22.22 39.11 9.60
N ILE A 71 22.71 40.03 10.45
CA ILE A 71 21.93 40.57 11.57
C ILE A 71 20.79 41.45 11.06
N LEU A 72 21.07 42.37 10.12
CA LEU A 72 20.07 43.28 9.56
C LEU A 72 18.98 42.53 8.82
N ASP A 73 19.35 41.60 7.93
CA ASP A 73 18.42 40.77 7.18
C ASP A 73 17.53 39.94 8.11
N TYR A 74 18.11 39.37 9.18
CA TYR A 74 17.35 38.63 10.18
C TYR A 74 16.36 39.53 10.93
N LEU A 75 16.79 40.69 11.42
CA LEU A 75 15.94 41.62 12.17
C LEU A 75 14.81 42.21 11.30
N GLN A 76 15.10 42.53 10.04
CA GLN A 76 14.10 42.98 9.07
C GLN A 76 13.07 41.90 8.76
N LYS A 77 13.50 40.66 8.50
CA LYS A 77 12.59 39.54 8.21
C LYS A 77 11.69 39.18 9.39
N GLN A 78 12.24 39.17 10.60
CA GLN A 78 11.45 38.81 11.79
C GLN A 78 10.61 39.97 12.29
N ASN A 79 11.03 41.21 12.07
CA ASN A 79 10.44 42.45 12.56
C ASN A 79 9.99 42.36 14.04
N ARG A 80 10.87 41.79 14.88
CA ARG A 80 10.63 41.57 16.31
C ARG A 80 11.82 42.09 17.12
N PRO A 81 11.58 42.63 18.33
CA PRO A 81 12.64 43.10 19.19
C PRO A 81 13.41 41.93 19.83
N TYR A 82 14.74 41.91 19.69
CA TYR A 82 15.60 40.84 20.21
C TYR A 82 16.81 41.37 20.98
N SER A 83 17.31 40.59 21.94
CA SER A 83 18.59 40.89 22.60
C SER A 83 19.77 40.34 21.79
N ALA A 84 20.98 40.85 22.05
CA ALA A 84 22.20 40.32 21.42
C ALA A 84 22.44 38.82 21.70
N THR A 85 21.95 38.32 22.84
CA THR A 85 22.03 36.88 23.16
C THR A 85 21.08 36.08 22.27
N ASP A 86 19.85 36.57 22.08
CA ASP A 86 18.84 35.90 21.27
C ASP A 86 19.23 35.89 19.78
N ILE A 87 19.78 37.01 19.28
CA ILE A 87 20.24 37.13 17.90
C ILE A 87 21.37 36.11 17.63
N SER A 88 22.37 36.04 18.51
CA SER A 88 23.45 35.04 18.40
C SER A 88 22.92 33.60 18.43
N ALA A 89 21.91 33.32 19.26
CA ALA A 89 21.32 31.99 19.36
C ALA A 89 20.47 31.63 18.12
N ASN A 90 19.64 32.57 17.64
CA ASN A 90 18.77 32.39 16.47
C ASN A 90 19.56 32.27 15.17
N LEU A 91 20.72 32.93 15.09
CA LEU A 91 21.68 32.77 13.99
C LEU A 91 22.61 31.55 14.20
N HIS A 92 22.27 30.64 15.12
CA HIS A 92 23.03 29.41 15.40
C HIS A 92 24.52 29.64 15.68
N ASN A 93 24.88 30.75 16.32
CA ASN A 93 26.23 31.22 16.59
C ASN A 93 27.09 31.50 15.33
N ALA A 94 26.47 31.67 14.16
CA ALA A 94 27.14 32.21 12.97
C ALA A 94 27.77 33.58 13.30
N VAL A 95 27.05 34.40 14.06
CA VAL A 95 27.60 35.56 14.77
C VAL A 95 27.65 35.23 16.27
N THR A 96 28.85 35.26 16.85
CA THR A 96 29.02 35.00 18.29
C THR A 96 28.40 36.11 19.13
N LYS A 97 27.95 35.79 20.35
CA LYS A 97 27.39 36.78 21.29
C LYS A 97 28.26 38.02 21.47
N ALA A 98 29.57 37.85 21.64
CA ALA A 98 30.50 38.97 21.82
C ALA A 98 30.58 39.86 20.57
N ASN A 99 30.53 39.26 19.38
CA ASN A 99 30.52 40.00 18.12
C ASN A 99 29.17 40.69 17.89
N ALA A 100 28.05 40.00 18.14
CA ALA A 100 26.71 40.55 18.03
C ALA A 100 26.52 41.78 18.92
N VAL A 101 27.01 41.77 20.17
CA VAL A 101 26.94 42.94 21.07
C VAL A 101 27.65 44.16 20.48
N LYS A 102 28.82 43.97 19.84
CA LYS A 102 29.58 45.06 19.23
C LYS A 102 28.86 45.60 17.99
N LEU A 103 28.51 44.71 17.06
CA LEU A 103 27.87 45.07 15.80
C LEU A 103 26.50 45.73 16.02
N LEU A 104 25.70 45.24 16.96
CA LEU A 104 24.41 45.84 17.28
C LEU A 104 24.53 47.24 17.86
N LYS A 105 25.59 47.49 18.65
CA LYS A 105 25.87 48.82 19.17
C LYS A 105 26.29 49.76 18.03
N GLU A 106 27.19 49.32 17.16
CA GLU A 106 27.62 50.08 15.98
C GLU A 106 26.43 50.40 15.05
N LEU A 107 25.57 49.41 14.79
CA LEU A 107 24.34 49.59 13.99
C LEU A 107 23.33 50.53 14.66
N SER A 108 23.21 50.50 15.99
CA SER A 108 22.36 51.45 16.69
C SER A 108 22.93 52.86 16.70
N ASP A 109 24.26 53.00 16.77
CA ASP A 109 24.94 54.29 16.73
C ASP A 109 24.84 54.92 15.32
N ASN A 110 24.83 54.10 14.27
CA ASN A 110 24.61 54.52 12.87
C ASN A 110 23.14 54.86 12.55
N GLY A 111 22.20 54.52 13.42
CA GLY A 111 20.77 54.74 13.22
C GLY A 111 20.05 53.66 12.39
N ASP A 112 20.75 52.58 12.02
CA ASP A 112 20.16 51.45 11.29
C ASP A 112 19.24 50.61 12.17
N LEU A 113 19.46 50.64 13.49
CA LEU A 113 18.67 49.94 14.50
C LEU A 113 18.27 50.87 15.64
N VAL A 114 17.09 50.63 16.20
CA VAL A 114 16.64 51.30 17.42
C VAL A 114 16.97 50.41 18.61
N VAL A 115 17.58 51.01 19.65
CA VAL A 115 17.87 50.35 20.91
C VAL A 115 16.88 50.77 22.00
N CYS A 116 16.19 49.80 22.59
CA CYS A 116 15.36 49.99 23.77
C CYS A 116 16.07 49.43 25.00
N ILE A 117 16.22 50.27 26.03
CA ILE A 117 16.88 49.91 27.28
C ILE A 117 15.81 49.65 28.34
N SER A 118 15.72 48.41 28.82
CA SER A 118 14.86 48.02 29.93
C SER A 118 15.71 47.59 31.11
N GLY A 119 16.01 48.53 32.01
CA GLY A 119 16.91 48.33 33.14
C GLY A 119 18.33 47.97 32.67
N LYS A 120 18.76 46.73 32.93
CA LYS A 120 20.09 46.22 32.52
C LYS A 120 20.09 45.55 31.15
N GLN A 121 18.92 45.36 30.53
CA GLN A 121 18.79 44.64 29.27
C GLN A 121 18.63 45.63 28.11
N MET A 122 19.34 45.37 27.01
CA MET A 122 19.23 46.11 25.76
C MET A 122 18.59 45.21 24.71
N VAL A 123 17.58 45.75 24.04
CA VAL A 123 16.83 45.06 23.00
C VAL A 123 16.87 45.92 21.73
N TYR A 124 17.15 45.28 20.60
CA TYR A 124 17.33 45.95 19.32
C TYR A 124 16.17 45.57 18.40
N HIS A 125 15.67 46.55 17.65
CA HIS A 125 14.67 46.34 16.60
C HIS A 125 14.92 47.25 15.41
N THR A 126 14.39 46.86 14.26
CA THR A 126 14.41 47.68 13.05
C THR A 126 13.56 48.94 13.27
N PRO A 127 14.00 50.14 12.82
CA PRO A 127 13.17 51.33 12.82
C PRO A 127 11.85 51.07 12.09
N GLN A 128 10.74 51.60 12.61
CA GLN A 128 9.43 51.53 11.97
C GLN A 128 8.99 52.96 11.68
N ASP A 129 8.47 53.19 10.47
CA ASP A 129 7.99 54.51 10.06
C ASP A 129 6.62 54.79 10.73
N PRO A 130 6.49 55.85 11.56
CA PRO A 130 5.22 56.22 12.17
C PRO A 130 4.20 56.81 11.19
N ASP A 131 4.56 57.07 9.94
CA ASP A 131 3.60 57.51 8.92
C ASP A 131 3.16 56.36 8.00
N ASP A 132 3.80 55.19 8.10
CA ASP A 132 3.46 53.96 7.36
C ASP A 132 2.35 53.15 8.07
N PHE A 133 1.23 53.81 8.34
CA PHE A 133 0.03 53.16 8.86
C PHE A 133 -1.00 52.99 7.75
N ALA A 134 -1.42 51.73 7.52
CA ALA A 134 -2.57 51.45 6.67
C ALA A 134 -3.84 52.07 7.28
N SER A 135 -4.66 52.68 6.42
CA SER A 135 -5.97 53.20 6.81
C SER A 135 -6.90 52.07 7.29
N PRO A 136 -7.92 52.38 8.12
CA PRO A 136 -8.89 51.37 8.57
C PRO A 136 -9.59 50.63 7.41
N GLU A 137 -9.81 51.32 6.29
CA GLU A 137 -10.41 50.76 5.07
C GLU A 137 -9.46 49.77 4.38
N GLU A 138 -8.17 50.11 4.25
CA GLU A 138 -7.16 49.20 3.71
C GLU A 138 -6.97 47.97 4.59
N ILE A 139 -6.99 48.13 5.92
CA ILE A 139 -6.94 47.00 6.87
C ILE A 139 -8.15 46.08 6.69
N ALA A 140 -9.35 46.65 6.53
CA ALA A 140 -10.56 45.87 6.27
C ALA A 140 -10.46 45.12 4.94
N ALA A 141 -10.02 45.78 3.87
CA ALA A 141 -9.81 45.17 2.56
C ALA A 141 -8.78 44.03 2.61
N MET A 142 -7.65 44.23 3.28
CA MET A 142 -6.62 43.21 3.49
C MET A 142 -7.15 42.01 4.27
N LYS A 143 -7.95 42.22 5.32
CA LYS A 143 -8.60 41.13 6.07
C LYS A 143 -9.53 40.30 5.18
N THR A 144 -10.36 40.96 4.37
CA THR A 144 -11.22 40.27 3.41
C THR A 144 -10.39 39.46 2.41
N LEU A 145 -9.30 40.02 1.90
CA LEU A 145 -8.40 39.34 0.98
C LEU A 145 -7.75 38.10 1.62
N VAL A 146 -7.30 38.22 2.87
CA VAL A 146 -6.73 37.11 3.65
C VAL A 146 -7.74 35.97 3.80
N GLU A 147 -9.00 36.28 4.12
CA GLU A 147 -10.03 35.25 4.26
C GLU A 147 -10.36 34.58 2.92
N VAL A 148 -10.46 35.35 1.83
CA VAL A 148 -10.63 34.80 0.46
C VAL A 148 -9.47 33.88 0.09
N MET A 149 -8.22 34.28 0.38
CA MET A 149 -7.06 33.46 0.07
C MET A 149 -6.97 32.20 0.93
N LYS A 150 -7.39 32.26 2.19
CA LYS A 150 -7.51 31.06 3.05
C LYS A 150 -8.53 30.08 2.50
N GLU A 151 -9.70 30.56 2.10
CA GLU A 151 -10.75 29.72 1.52
C GLU A 151 -10.28 29.08 0.20
N ARG A 152 -9.68 29.86 -0.70
CA ARG A 152 -9.06 29.35 -1.94
C ARG A 152 -7.98 28.31 -1.67
N THR A 153 -7.14 28.54 -0.66
CA THR A 153 -6.09 27.57 -0.28
C THR A 153 -6.69 26.28 0.25
N SER A 154 -7.77 26.37 1.04
CA SER A 154 -8.47 25.22 1.60
C SER A 154 -9.12 24.36 0.49
N THR A 155 -9.83 25.01 -0.43
CA THR A 155 -10.49 24.36 -1.56
C THR A 155 -9.49 23.67 -2.48
N LEU A 156 -8.43 24.35 -2.91
CA LEU A 156 -7.38 23.77 -3.75
C LEU A 156 -6.65 22.60 -3.06
N LYS A 157 -6.44 22.65 -1.74
CA LYS A 157 -5.87 21.51 -0.99
C LYS A 157 -6.81 20.29 -1.01
N ALA A 158 -8.11 20.51 -0.90
CA ALA A 158 -9.09 19.42 -0.97
C ALA A 158 -9.14 18.79 -2.37
N GLU A 159 -9.12 19.62 -3.42
CA GLU A 159 -9.05 19.16 -4.82
C GLU A 159 -7.75 18.40 -5.11
N LEU A 160 -6.62 18.92 -4.65
CA LEU A 160 -5.33 18.23 -4.80
C LEU A 160 -5.38 16.84 -4.16
N LYS A 161 -5.95 16.72 -2.96
CA LYS A 161 -6.09 15.45 -2.27
C LYS A 161 -6.99 14.48 -3.03
N SER A 162 -8.11 14.94 -3.60
CA SER A 162 -9.01 14.09 -4.38
C SER A 162 -8.33 13.62 -5.68
N LEU A 163 -7.64 14.51 -6.40
CA LEU A 163 -6.88 14.16 -7.60
C LEU A 163 -5.76 13.18 -7.30
N GLN A 164 -5.05 13.33 -6.18
CA GLN A 164 -4.01 12.38 -5.75
C GLN A 164 -4.57 10.98 -5.52
N VAL A 165 -5.74 10.85 -4.89
CA VAL A 165 -6.42 9.57 -4.69
C VAL A 165 -6.81 8.96 -6.03
N THR A 166 -7.43 9.74 -6.92
CA THR A 166 -7.82 9.25 -8.26
C THR A 166 -6.60 8.80 -9.06
N LEU A 167 -5.51 9.56 -9.03
CA LEU A 167 -4.27 9.21 -9.71
C LEU A 167 -3.67 7.92 -9.14
N GLN A 168 -3.63 7.77 -7.81
CA GLN A 168 -3.14 6.55 -7.18
C GLN A 168 -3.98 5.33 -7.59
N ASN A 169 -5.31 5.46 -7.60
CA ASN A 169 -6.21 4.41 -8.04
C ASN A 169 -5.93 4.02 -9.49
N LEU A 170 -5.84 5.00 -10.40
CA LEU A 170 -5.55 4.75 -11.82
C LEU A 170 -4.17 4.09 -12.02
N ARG A 171 -3.15 4.49 -11.26
CA ARG A 171 -1.82 3.86 -11.32
C ARG A 171 -1.79 2.44 -10.78
N SER A 172 -2.70 2.08 -9.87
CA SER A 172 -2.81 0.72 -9.34
C SER A 172 -3.56 -0.23 -10.26
N MET A 173 -4.27 0.29 -11.27
CA MET A 173 -4.97 -0.52 -12.25
C MET A 173 -3.99 -1.02 -13.32
N PRO A 174 -4.10 -2.29 -13.74
CA PRO A 174 -3.30 -2.81 -14.84
C PRO A 174 -3.59 -2.03 -16.13
N THR A 175 -2.59 -1.91 -17.00
CA THR A 175 -2.79 -1.24 -18.28
C THR A 175 -3.67 -2.09 -19.20
N ALA A 176 -4.25 -1.45 -20.22
CA ALA A 176 -5.05 -2.16 -21.22
C ALA A 176 -4.26 -3.28 -21.92
N ASP A 177 -2.95 -3.11 -22.09
CA ASP A 177 -2.09 -4.11 -22.73
C ASP A 177 -1.73 -5.25 -21.77
N ASP A 178 -1.50 -4.96 -20.48
CA ASP A 178 -1.36 -5.99 -19.44
C ASP A 178 -2.61 -6.87 -19.36
N LEU A 179 -3.80 -6.25 -19.34
CA LEU A 179 -5.07 -6.97 -19.33
C LEU A 179 -5.25 -7.86 -20.57
N LYS A 180 -4.90 -7.38 -21.77
CA LYS A 180 -4.95 -8.21 -22.99
C LYS A 180 -4.02 -9.42 -22.89
N SER A 181 -2.81 -9.22 -22.38
CA SER A 181 -1.83 -10.29 -22.18
C SER A 181 -2.32 -11.33 -21.17
N GLU A 182 -2.88 -10.88 -20.06
CA GLU A 182 -3.44 -11.73 -19.01
C GLU A 182 -4.63 -12.55 -19.52
N VAL A 183 -5.56 -11.92 -20.24
CA VAL A 183 -6.68 -12.60 -20.90
C VAL A 183 -6.18 -13.67 -21.87
N GLY A 184 -5.19 -13.36 -22.71
CA GLY A 184 -4.62 -14.33 -23.64
C GLY A 184 -3.91 -15.50 -22.92
N THR A 185 -3.36 -15.26 -21.74
CA THR A 185 -2.73 -16.31 -20.92
C THR A 185 -3.78 -17.21 -20.27
N LEU A 186 -4.80 -16.62 -19.63
CA LEU A 186 -5.91 -17.36 -19.03
C LEU A 186 -6.69 -18.18 -20.08
N GLN A 187 -6.90 -17.64 -21.29
CA GLN A 187 -7.54 -18.38 -22.37
C GLN A 187 -6.73 -19.60 -22.79
N ARG A 188 -5.40 -19.49 -22.87
CA ARG A 188 -4.53 -20.63 -23.16
C ARG A 188 -4.58 -21.67 -22.05
N GLU A 189 -4.54 -21.24 -20.79
CA GLU A 189 -4.64 -22.14 -19.63
C GLU A 189 -5.98 -22.88 -19.60
N VAL A 190 -7.10 -22.18 -19.85
CA VAL A 190 -8.42 -22.81 -19.97
C VAL A 190 -8.44 -23.85 -21.08
N THR A 191 -7.80 -23.55 -22.22
CA THR A 191 -7.74 -24.48 -23.36
C THR A 191 -6.91 -25.71 -23.03
N ASP A 192 -5.75 -25.54 -22.39
CA ASP A 192 -4.90 -26.64 -21.91
C ASP A 192 -5.64 -27.53 -20.91
N LEU A 193 -6.22 -26.93 -19.86
CA LEU A 193 -6.97 -27.65 -18.84
C LEU A 193 -8.14 -28.42 -19.44
N ARG A 194 -8.86 -27.85 -20.41
CA ARG A 194 -9.93 -28.55 -21.13
C ARG A 194 -9.39 -29.73 -21.94
N SER A 195 -8.31 -29.54 -22.69
CA SER A 195 -7.71 -30.62 -23.48
C SER A 195 -7.24 -31.80 -22.63
N ARG A 196 -6.74 -31.55 -21.42
CA ARG A 196 -6.34 -32.58 -20.45
C ARG A 196 -7.54 -33.28 -19.82
N LEU A 197 -8.64 -32.55 -19.66
CA LEU A 197 -9.84 -33.01 -18.97
C LEU A 197 -10.78 -33.79 -19.89
N GLU A 198 -10.83 -33.48 -21.19
CA GLU A 198 -11.66 -34.21 -22.16
C GLU A 198 -11.35 -35.72 -22.21
N PRO A 199 -10.09 -36.19 -22.37
CA PRO A 199 -9.77 -37.62 -22.36
C PRO A 199 -10.16 -38.33 -21.05
N LEU A 200 -10.05 -37.64 -19.92
CA LEU A 200 -10.42 -38.17 -18.60
C LEU A 200 -11.94 -38.30 -18.43
N ARG A 201 -12.73 -37.54 -19.19
CA ARG A 201 -14.20 -37.64 -19.22
C ARG A 201 -14.71 -38.58 -20.29
N SER A 202 -14.02 -38.68 -21.43
CA SER A 202 -14.45 -39.47 -22.58
C SER A 202 -13.97 -40.93 -22.55
N GLY A 203 -13.01 -41.28 -21.68
CA GLY A 203 -12.57 -42.66 -21.49
C GLY A 203 -13.64 -43.56 -20.86
N ASP A 204 -13.50 -44.87 -21.05
CA ASP A 204 -14.41 -45.88 -20.48
C ASP A 204 -14.47 -45.88 -18.94
N VAL A 205 -13.43 -45.34 -18.29
CA VAL A 205 -13.34 -45.21 -16.84
C VAL A 205 -13.96 -43.90 -16.39
N LYS A 206 -15.21 -43.96 -15.90
CA LYS A 206 -15.88 -42.80 -15.32
C LYS A 206 -15.14 -42.33 -14.05
N PRO A 207 -14.77 -41.05 -13.96
CA PRO A 207 -14.18 -40.51 -12.74
C PRO A 207 -15.21 -40.60 -11.60
N ILE A 208 -14.84 -41.32 -10.55
CA ILE A 208 -15.63 -41.47 -9.31
C ILE A 208 -15.36 -40.29 -8.37
N SER A 209 -16.36 -39.91 -7.57
CA SER A 209 -16.16 -38.88 -6.55
C SER A 209 -15.24 -39.39 -5.44
N ALA A 210 -14.60 -38.47 -4.72
CA ALA A 210 -13.78 -38.82 -3.56
C ALA A 210 -14.61 -39.56 -2.48
N GLU A 211 -15.89 -39.19 -2.32
CA GLU A 211 -16.82 -39.79 -1.37
C GLU A 211 -17.17 -41.23 -1.75
N GLU A 212 -17.49 -41.48 -3.03
CA GLU A 212 -17.76 -42.83 -3.54
C GLU A 212 -16.53 -43.73 -3.39
N LYS A 213 -15.35 -43.22 -3.72
CA LYS A 213 -14.08 -43.94 -3.53
C LYS A 213 -13.88 -44.33 -2.07
N GLN A 214 -14.10 -43.39 -1.14
CA GLN A 214 -13.94 -43.65 0.29
C GLN A 214 -14.95 -44.69 0.78
N LYS A 215 -16.20 -44.64 0.32
CA LYS A 215 -17.22 -45.63 0.66
C LYS A 215 -16.82 -47.04 0.21
N VAL A 216 -16.40 -47.20 -1.04
CA VAL A 216 -15.94 -48.50 -1.58
C VAL A 216 -14.71 -49.01 -0.81
N GLN A 217 -13.76 -48.14 -0.46
CA GLN A 217 -12.60 -48.53 0.35
C GLN A 217 -12.99 -48.98 1.77
N MET A 218 -13.96 -48.32 2.40
CA MET A 218 -14.46 -48.74 3.71
C MET A 218 -15.17 -50.09 3.64
N GLU A 219 -16.00 -50.30 2.61
CA GLU A 219 -16.67 -51.59 2.37
C GLU A 219 -15.66 -52.71 2.10
N ALA A 220 -14.64 -52.46 1.28
CA ALA A 220 -13.56 -53.42 1.02
C ALA A 220 -12.82 -53.80 2.31
N LYS A 221 -12.46 -52.81 3.15
CA LYS A 221 -11.83 -53.06 4.46
C LYS A 221 -12.73 -53.89 5.38
N LYS A 222 -14.04 -53.60 5.40
CA LYS A 222 -15.02 -54.37 6.17
C LYS A 222 -15.09 -55.82 5.69
N MET A 223 -15.17 -56.04 4.38
CA MET A 223 -15.22 -57.38 3.79
C MET A 223 -13.93 -58.15 4.04
N GLN A 224 -12.77 -57.50 3.94
CA GLN A 224 -11.48 -58.09 4.29
C GLN A 224 -11.43 -58.53 5.76
N GLY A 225 -11.89 -57.68 6.68
CA GLY A 225 -11.97 -58.02 8.11
C GLY A 225 -12.85 -59.24 8.37
N LEU A 226 -14.04 -59.31 7.72
CA LEU A 226 -14.94 -60.46 7.82
C LEU A 226 -14.31 -61.74 7.26
N TRP A 227 -13.60 -61.65 6.13
CA TRP A 227 -12.91 -62.79 5.53
C TRP A 227 -11.82 -63.33 6.47
N ILE A 228 -11.00 -62.44 7.06
CA ILE A 228 -9.96 -62.83 8.03
C ILE A 228 -10.60 -63.51 9.24
N ALA A 229 -11.66 -62.93 9.81
CA ALA A 229 -12.36 -63.50 10.95
C ALA A 229 -12.95 -64.89 10.64
N ARG A 230 -13.61 -65.04 9.49
CA ARG A 230 -14.17 -66.34 9.05
C ARG A 230 -13.08 -67.38 8.81
N LYS A 231 -11.95 -66.99 8.21
CA LYS A 231 -10.80 -67.87 8.03
C LYS A 231 -10.26 -68.33 9.38
N ARG A 232 -10.13 -67.42 10.35
CA ARG A 232 -9.71 -67.74 11.72
C ARG A 232 -10.69 -68.70 12.40
N TRP A 233 -11.99 -68.37 12.42
CA TRP A 233 -13.02 -69.22 13.04
C TRP A 233 -13.10 -70.59 12.42
N SER A 234 -13.00 -70.68 11.09
CA SER A 234 -12.96 -71.97 10.40
C SER A 234 -11.76 -72.80 10.87
N LYS A 235 -10.58 -72.17 10.98
CA LYS A 235 -9.36 -72.84 11.46
C LYS A 235 -9.52 -73.33 12.91
N GLU A 236 -9.95 -72.44 13.82
CA GLU A 236 -10.18 -72.75 15.24
C GLU A 236 -11.21 -73.88 15.42
N PHE A 237 -12.32 -73.84 14.68
CA PHE A 237 -13.34 -74.89 14.69
C PHE A 237 -12.76 -76.24 14.26
N PHE A 238 -11.96 -76.26 13.19
CA PHE A 238 -11.34 -77.49 12.70
C PHE A 238 -10.29 -78.04 13.67
N GLU A 239 -9.47 -77.19 14.29
CA GLU A 239 -8.52 -77.60 15.32
C GLU A 239 -9.24 -78.28 16.50
N ALA A 240 -10.33 -77.67 17.00
CA ALA A 240 -11.13 -78.24 18.08
C ALA A 240 -11.76 -79.61 17.74
N VAL A 241 -12.23 -79.78 16.49
CA VAL A 241 -12.77 -81.07 16.02
C VAL A 241 -11.66 -82.13 15.89
N ALA A 242 -10.49 -81.75 15.39
CA ALA A 242 -9.34 -82.65 15.26
C ALA A 242 -8.84 -83.14 16.64
N ASP A 243 -8.74 -82.24 17.62
CA ASP A 243 -8.35 -82.57 18.99
C ASP A 243 -9.29 -83.59 19.64
N GLY A 244 -10.61 -83.47 19.40
CA GLY A 244 -11.62 -84.38 19.93
C GLY A 244 -11.63 -85.78 19.29
N LEU A 245 -11.09 -85.92 18.07
CA LEU A 245 -11.04 -87.18 17.32
C LEU A 245 -9.80 -88.03 17.61
N GLY A 246 -8.84 -87.53 18.39
CA GLY A 246 -7.77 -88.33 18.98
C GLY A 246 -6.76 -88.94 18.00
N GLY A 247 -6.51 -88.30 16.85
CA GLY A 247 -5.51 -88.75 15.87
C GLY A 247 -5.06 -87.66 14.90
N ASP A 248 -3.90 -87.85 14.26
CA ASP A 248 -3.23 -86.90 13.36
C ASP A 248 -4.05 -86.72 12.05
N VAL A 249 -4.96 -85.73 12.01
CA VAL A 249 -5.87 -85.50 10.87
C VAL A 249 -5.16 -84.71 9.76
N ASN A 250 -5.04 -85.30 8.57
CA ASN A 250 -4.44 -84.66 7.41
C ASN A 250 -5.38 -83.61 6.78
N LEU A 251 -4.95 -82.34 6.74
CA LEU A 251 -5.75 -81.22 6.23
C LEU A 251 -6.20 -81.36 4.76
N LYS A 252 -5.49 -82.18 3.95
CA LYS A 252 -5.83 -82.39 2.53
C LYS A 252 -7.06 -83.27 2.34
N ASP A 253 -7.35 -84.17 3.27
CA ASP A 253 -8.47 -85.11 3.19
C ASP A 253 -9.82 -84.39 3.44
N LEU A 254 -9.78 -83.23 4.09
CA LEU A 254 -10.94 -82.37 4.35
C LEU A 254 -11.25 -81.35 3.23
N LYS A 255 -10.48 -81.34 2.12
CA LYS A 255 -10.63 -80.39 0.99
C LYS A 255 -10.64 -78.91 1.39
N VAL A 256 -10.04 -78.54 2.54
CA VAL A 256 -9.92 -77.14 2.94
C VAL A 256 -8.78 -76.50 2.14
N SER A 257 -9.12 -75.58 1.23
CA SER A 257 -8.13 -74.76 0.52
C SER A 257 -8.26 -73.30 0.95
N TYR A 258 -7.19 -72.74 1.51
CA TYR A 258 -7.12 -71.33 1.89
C TYR A 258 -6.50 -70.50 0.76
N THR A 259 -7.01 -70.63 -0.46
CA THR A 259 -6.59 -69.74 -1.56
C THR A 259 -7.11 -68.33 -1.26
N HIS A 260 -6.20 -67.36 -1.29
CA HIS A 260 -6.51 -65.97 -0.97
C HIS A 260 -7.34 -65.36 -2.13
N PRO A 261 -8.58 -64.87 -1.90
CA PRO A 261 -9.43 -64.36 -2.98
C PRO A 261 -9.04 -62.96 -3.48
N PHE A 262 -7.98 -62.35 -2.92
CA PHE A 262 -7.54 -60.99 -3.23
C PHE A 262 -6.15 -60.93 -3.88
N ILE A 263 -5.69 -62.03 -4.50
CA ILE A 263 -4.59 -61.95 -5.47
C ILE A 263 -5.20 -61.40 -6.76
N VAL A 264 -5.00 -60.10 -6.97
CA VAL A 264 -5.08 -59.49 -8.31
C VAL A 264 -3.72 -59.68 -8.97
#